data_AF-A0A847NX21-F1
#
_entry.id   AF-A0A847NX21-F1
#
_cell.length_a   1.000
_cell.length_b   1.000
_cell.length_c   1.000
_cell.angle_alpha   90.00
_cell.angle_beta   90.00
_cell.angle_gamma   90.00
#
_symmetry.space_group_name_H-M   'P 1'
#
loop_
_entity.id
_entity.type
_entity.pdbx_description
1 polymer ?
#
loop_
_entity_poly.entity_id
_entity_poly.type
_entity_poly.pdbx_seq_one_letter_code
_entity_poly.pdbx_strand_id
1 'polypeptide(L)'
;MGLGESKKALIAGIGLLFAVGSAFSDVVFDDFDDGDSRNALGTYWYFYTDYANDGKSTIGGINDEPTFLGEYEGGKEGSYCARMDFELCKHDEDVMGQYNLPNVNLGVNFNKDETAFDLTGAEAISFDIKASKDMVVRFLVQMDKTVKVEDNDYHRLIDVTETWQTVTVLLEKDPVAGLQQEKGWGKTADFDISKLTKLAWRIGVKDNEELEGKSGILYIDNIIIVGNPNIKIHGEVDSIVPIGSFTGDGLLSDFEDEDNPFANNLGYYWYTYTDESSVFTTGVDNGDLVLGDGADGSKGIAVDIKLGYKYYDESADDSVPPYLGFGTNLRSDSKASNPYYDAEADGATGIYLEYKSDIPVNLELLDNKNRGGGVDYYVVLPSSKGKWQGAVILFKDFVLPDWASGTALDKTKLGKIQFKITGKPETMGSFAIDNLYLMNATLTSVKPLKSKISANGVVINHNRNTINVNFNRSLGNATLSLVDPMGKVVALEKINPNSRACSISLLNKASGVYFLKVASSNFVETAKIYIAK
;
A
#
# COMPACT_ATOMS: atom_id res chain seq x y z
N MET A 1 -53.32 -48.30 1.52
CA MET A 1 -53.28 -47.21 2.52
C MET A 1 -52.05 -47.42 3.39
N GLY A 2 -51.25 -46.36 3.56
CA GLY A 2 -50.17 -46.25 4.56
C GLY A 2 -48.81 -46.76 4.09
N LEU A 3 -47.97 -45.95 3.43
CA LEU A 3 -47.06 -44.91 3.97
C LEU A 3 -45.78 -45.50 4.59
N GLY A 4 -44.68 -45.39 3.84
CA GLY A 4 -43.31 -45.46 4.34
C GLY A 4 -42.56 -44.23 3.83
N GLU A 5 -42.68 -43.12 4.57
CA GLU A 5 -41.96 -41.87 4.27
C GLU A 5 -40.53 -41.94 4.83
N SER A 6 -39.56 -41.75 3.94
CA SER A 6 -38.16 -41.52 4.26
C SER A 6 -37.97 -40.10 4.82
N LYS A 7 -37.56 -40.00 6.09
CA LYS A 7 -37.13 -38.73 6.69
C LYS A 7 -35.76 -38.34 6.14
N LYS A 8 -35.72 -37.38 5.21
CA LYS A 8 -34.53 -36.56 4.95
C LYS A 8 -34.33 -35.64 6.16
N ALA A 9 -33.20 -35.77 6.85
CA ALA A 9 -32.81 -34.85 7.90
C ALA A 9 -32.32 -33.56 7.24
N LEU A 10 -33.10 -32.49 7.42
CA LEU A 10 -32.74 -31.12 7.08
C LEU A 10 -31.71 -30.66 8.14
N ILE A 11 -30.43 -30.60 7.77
CA ILE A 11 -29.40 -29.92 8.58
C ILE A 11 -29.57 -28.43 8.29
N ALA A 12 -30.39 -27.76 9.10
CA ALA A 12 -30.44 -26.31 9.12
C ALA A 12 -29.16 -25.81 9.77
N GLY A 13 -28.38 -25.02 9.03
CA GLY A 13 -27.19 -24.33 9.53
C GLY A 13 -27.55 -23.48 10.76
N ILE A 14 -27.15 -23.96 11.94
CA ILE A 14 -27.14 -23.15 13.15
C ILE A 14 -25.86 -22.33 13.06
N GLY A 15 -25.99 -21.09 12.61
CA GLY A 15 -24.97 -20.06 12.83
C GLY A 15 -24.82 -19.87 14.34
N LEU A 16 -23.77 -20.45 14.91
CA LEU A 16 -23.43 -20.27 16.30
C LEU A 16 -22.81 -18.86 16.44
N LEU A 17 -23.62 -17.89 16.89
CA LEU A 17 -23.15 -16.56 17.22
C LEU A 17 -22.33 -16.63 18.53
N PHE A 18 -21.00 -16.65 18.43
CA PHE A 18 -20.16 -16.38 19.58
C PHE A 18 -20.13 -14.87 19.81
N ALA A 19 -20.86 -14.40 20.81
CA ALA A 19 -20.68 -13.06 21.36
C ALA A 19 -19.44 -13.08 22.28
N VAL A 20 -18.24 -13.00 21.71
CA VAL A 20 -17.02 -12.78 22.50
C VAL A 20 -16.82 -11.28 22.64
N GLY A 21 -17.29 -10.75 23.76
CA GLY A 21 -17.01 -9.38 24.17
C GLY A 21 -15.57 -9.26 24.62
N SER A 22 -14.68 -8.94 23.68
CA SER A 22 -13.35 -8.36 23.92
C SER A 22 -12.93 -7.68 22.61
N ALA A 23 -12.43 -6.46 22.69
CA ALA A 23 -11.95 -5.71 21.54
C ALA A 23 -10.63 -6.32 21.05
N PHE A 24 -10.71 -7.47 20.40
CA PHE A 24 -9.62 -8.09 19.65
C PHE A 24 -9.82 -7.72 18.18
N SER A 25 -8.75 -7.38 17.47
CA SER A 25 -8.83 -7.03 16.05
C SER A 25 -8.56 -8.27 15.21
N ASP A 26 -9.62 -8.83 14.64
CA ASP A 26 -9.50 -9.80 13.55
C ASP A 26 -8.61 -9.22 12.44
N VAL A 27 -7.84 -10.08 11.79
CA VAL A 27 -6.95 -9.69 10.69
C VAL A 27 -7.61 -10.08 9.38
N VAL A 28 -7.90 -9.10 8.53
CA VAL A 28 -8.25 -9.36 7.13
C VAL A 28 -6.99 -9.91 6.47
N PHE A 29 -7.00 -11.21 6.20
CA PHE A 29 -5.87 -11.89 5.58
C PHE A 29 -5.89 -11.64 4.08
N ASP A 30 -7.05 -11.76 3.45
CA ASP A 30 -7.26 -11.35 2.07
C ASP A 30 -8.75 -11.18 1.75
N ASP A 31 -9.12 -10.03 1.19
CA ASP A 31 -10.44 -9.76 0.61
C ASP A 31 -10.39 -9.64 -0.93
N PHE A 32 -9.22 -9.92 -1.52
CA PHE A 32 -8.89 -9.92 -2.96
C PHE A 32 -9.11 -8.60 -3.68
N ASP A 33 -9.33 -7.52 -2.95
CA ASP A 33 -9.94 -6.30 -3.44
C ASP A 33 -9.02 -5.33 -4.14
N ASP A 34 -7.74 -5.43 -3.83
CA ASP A 34 -6.70 -4.90 -4.69
C ASP A 34 -6.70 -5.61 -6.07
N GLY A 35 -7.30 -6.79 -6.16
CA GLY A 35 -7.39 -7.59 -7.36
C GLY A 35 -6.02 -8.06 -7.83
N ASP A 36 -5.06 -8.20 -6.92
CA ASP A 36 -3.77 -8.79 -7.23
C ASP A 36 -3.76 -10.29 -6.87
N SER A 37 -2.57 -10.85 -6.63
CA SER A 37 -2.38 -12.26 -6.29
C SER A 37 -1.81 -12.46 -4.88
N ARG A 38 -1.86 -11.44 -4.02
CA ARG A 38 -1.19 -11.41 -2.73
C ARG A 38 -2.16 -11.14 -1.59
N ASN A 39 -1.84 -11.73 -0.46
CA ASN A 39 -2.51 -11.46 0.80
C ASN A 39 -1.82 -10.37 1.62
N ALA A 40 -2.40 -10.06 2.77
CA ALA A 40 -1.89 -9.11 3.75
C ALA A 40 -0.47 -9.43 4.28
N LEU A 41 0.05 -10.65 4.11
CA LEU A 41 1.44 -10.99 4.46
C LEU A 41 2.44 -10.76 3.32
N GLY A 42 1.99 -10.32 2.15
CA GLY A 42 2.80 -10.18 0.94
C GLY A 42 3.13 -11.52 0.27
N THR A 43 2.45 -12.60 0.67
CA THR A 43 2.63 -13.92 0.07
C THR A 43 1.59 -14.18 -1.00
N TYR A 44 1.93 -15.03 -1.97
CA TYR A 44 1.13 -15.22 -3.18
C TYR A 44 0.14 -16.37 -3.04
N TRP A 45 -1.06 -16.13 -3.56
CA TRP A 45 -2.01 -17.16 -3.93
C TRP A 45 -1.56 -17.87 -5.18
N TYR A 46 -1.84 -19.16 -5.23
CA TYR A 46 -1.50 -19.99 -6.37
C TYR A 46 -2.50 -21.12 -6.54
N PHE A 47 -2.66 -21.52 -7.79
CA PHE A 47 -3.39 -22.72 -8.15
C PHE A 47 -2.41 -23.88 -8.31
N TYR A 48 -2.88 -25.09 -7.97
CA TYR A 48 -2.13 -26.30 -8.29
C TYR A 48 -3.09 -27.49 -8.45
N THR A 49 -2.69 -28.42 -9.32
CA THR A 49 -3.50 -29.57 -9.70
C THR A 49 -2.85 -30.88 -9.23
N ASP A 50 -3.46 -31.99 -9.62
CA ASP A 50 -2.92 -33.33 -9.51
C ASP A 50 -1.80 -33.66 -10.53
N TYR A 51 -1.34 -32.69 -11.32
CA TYR A 51 -0.31 -32.88 -12.36
C TYR A 51 0.96 -33.56 -11.84
N ALA A 52 1.44 -33.21 -10.64
CA ALA A 52 2.61 -33.82 -10.01
C ALA A 52 2.45 -35.33 -9.73
N ASN A 53 1.22 -35.85 -9.79
CA ASN A 53 0.86 -37.26 -9.62
C ASN A 53 0.32 -37.87 -10.93
N ASP A 54 0.78 -37.37 -12.07
CA ASP A 54 0.35 -37.77 -13.42
C ASP A 54 -1.15 -37.54 -13.71
N GLY A 55 -1.80 -36.71 -12.90
CA GLY A 55 -3.17 -36.28 -13.09
C GLY A 55 -3.34 -35.31 -14.25
N LYS A 56 -4.59 -35.20 -14.73
CA LYS A 56 -4.97 -34.37 -15.87
C LYS A 56 -6.08 -33.39 -15.53
N SER A 57 -6.32 -33.13 -14.26
CA SER A 57 -7.28 -32.11 -13.86
C SER A 57 -6.73 -30.73 -14.26
N THR A 58 -7.62 -29.79 -14.56
CA THR A 58 -7.23 -28.46 -15.04
C THR A 58 -7.90 -27.36 -14.25
N ILE A 59 -7.25 -26.21 -14.20
CA ILE A 59 -7.79 -24.92 -13.75
C ILE A 59 -7.63 -23.94 -14.92
N GLY A 60 -8.72 -23.30 -15.35
CA GLY A 60 -8.72 -22.44 -16.54
C GLY A 60 -8.30 -23.17 -17.84
N GLY A 61 -8.42 -24.51 -17.88
CA GLY A 61 -7.93 -25.35 -18.97
C GLY A 61 -6.42 -25.63 -18.95
N ILE A 62 -5.71 -25.18 -17.92
CA ILE A 62 -4.28 -25.41 -17.71
C ILE A 62 -4.11 -26.47 -16.60
N ASN A 63 -3.26 -27.48 -16.83
CA ASN A 63 -2.94 -28.50 -15.83
C ASN A 63 -1.64 -28.22 -15.06
N ASP A 64 -0.63 -27.67 -15.72
CA ASP A 64 0.70 -27.39 -15.17
C ASP A 64 0.91 -25.88 -15.00
N GLU A 65 1.28 -25.47 -13.78
CA GLU A 65 1.49 -24.06 -13.37
C GLU A 65 0.36 -23.07 -13.79
N PRO A 66 -0.91 -23.33 -13.42
CA PRO A 66 -2.00 -22.39 -13.66
C PRO A 66 -1.79 -21.04 -12.92
N THR A 67 -1.94 -19.93 -13.63
CA THR A 67 -1.82 -18.58 -13.07
C THR A 67 -3.02 -18.23 -12.17
N PHE A 68 -2.75 -17.58 -11.04
CA PHE A 68 -3.77 -17.00 -10.17
C PHE A 68 -3.82 -15.47 -10.32
N LEU A 69 -5.02 -14.92 -10.48
CA LEU A 69 -5.33 -13.50 -10.34
C LEU A 69 -6.72 -13.36 -9.71
N GLY A 70 -6.91 -12.39 -8.82
CA GLY A 70 -8.24 -12.06 -8.30
C GLY A 70 -9.20 -11.61 -9.42
N GLU A 71 -10.45 -12.07 -9.38
CA GLU A 71 -11.45 -11.76 -10.41
C GLU A 71 -12.59 -10.88 -9.89
N TYR A 72 -12.81 -9.75 -10.58
CA TYR A 72 -13.82 -8.74 -10.22
C TYR A 72 -15.26 -9.23 -10.36
N GLU A 73 -15.53 -10.07 -11.37
CA GLU A 73 -16.88 -10.57 -11.64
C GLU A 73 -17.08 -11.90 -10.93
N GLY A 74 -17.41 -11.84 -9.64
CA GLY A 74 -17.72 -13.07 -8.91
C GLY A 74 -17.81 -12.92 -7.41
N GLY A 75 -17.18 -11.90 -6.83
CA GLY A 75 -17.03 -11.69 -5.40
C GLY A 75 -18.32 -11.37 -4.69
N LYS A 76 -18.27 -11.48 -3.36
CA LYS A 76 -19.40 -11.12 -2.52
C LYS A 76 -19.60 -9.62 -2.63
N GLU A 77 -20.87 -9.21 -2.71
CA GLU A 77 -21.25 -7.79 -2.87
C GLU A 77 -20.75 -7.12 -4.17
N GLY A 78 -20.32 -7.89 -5.18
CA GLY A 78 -19.90 -7.36 -6.48
C GLY A 78 -18.47 -6.83 -6.49
N SER A 79 -17.58 -7.50 -5.76
CA SER A 79 -16.15 -7.17 -5.63
C SER A 79 -15.24 -8.26 -6.21
N TYR A 80 -13.93 -8.11 -6.05
CA TYR A 80 -12.98 -9.15 -6.43
C TYR A 80 -13.11 -10.39 -5.55
N CYS A 81 -12.66 -11.54 -6.05
CA CYS A 81 -12.57 -12.77 -5.27
C CYS A 81 -11.55 -13.72 -5.90
N ALA A 82 -11.17 -14.76 -5.16
CA ALA A 82 -10.51 -15.92 -5.75
C ALA A 82 -11.54 -16.78 -6.50
N ARG A 83 -11.43 -16.84 -7.83
CA ARG A 83 -12.26 -17.70 -8.69
C ARG A 83 -11.43 -18.84 -9.29
N MET A 84 -11.88 -20.08 -9.11
CA MET A 84 -11.23 -21.28 -9.65
C MET A 84 -12.19 -22.02 -10.59
N ASP A 85 -12.09 -21.78 -11.89
CA ASP A 85 -12.75 -22.59 -12.93
C ASP A 85 -11.98 -23.89 -13.13
N PHE A 86 -12.58 -25.04 -12.82
CA PHE A 86 -11.88 -26.32 -12.84
C PHE A 86 -12.56 -27.36 -13.71
N GLU A 87 -11.78 -28.37 -14.13
CA GLU A 87 -12.26 -29.65 -14.64
C GLU A 87 -11.47 -30.79 -13.98
N LEU A 88 -12.18 -31.71 -13.31
CA LEU A 88 -11.57 -32.91 -12.75
C LEU A 88 -11.45 -33.97 -13.84
N CYS A 89 -10.26 -34.57 -14.00
CA CYS A 89 -10.12 -35.69 -14.92
C CYS A 89 -10.82 -36.95 -14.38
N LYS A 90 -10.98 -37.95 -15.24
CA LYS A 90 -11.34 -39.30 -14.79
C LYS A 90 -10.13 -39.94 -14.12
N HIS A 91 -10.37 -40.66 -13.03
CA HIS A 91 -9.33 -41.45 -12.37
C HIS A 91 -8.92 -42.60 -13.29
N ASP A 92 -7.62 -42.68 -13.52
CA ASP A 92 -6.99 -43.77 -14.24
C ASP A 92 -5.94 -44.39 -13.30
N GLU A 93 -6.33 -45.49 -12.64
CA GLU A 93 -5.48 -46.19 -11.66
C GLU A 93 -4.16 -46.66 -12.28
N ASP A 94 -4.12 -46.97 -13.57
CA ASP A 94 -2.91 -47.44 -14.26
C ASP A 94 -1.90 -46.29 -14.48
N VAL A 95 -2.38 -45.05 -14.50
CA VAL A 95 -1.56 -43.84 -14.71
C VAL A 95 -1.22 -43.17 -13.39
N MET A 96 -2.22 -42.85 -12.58
CA MET A 96 -2.04 -42.08 -11.35
C MET A 96 -1.71 -42.97 -10.15
N GLY A 97 -2.00 -44.26 -10.24
CA GLY A 97 -1.96 -45.17 -9.10
C GLY A 97 -3.25 -45.12 -8.27
N GLN A 98 -3.44 -46.15 -7.45
CA GLN A 98 -4.67 -46.36 -6.68
C GLN A 98 -4.98 -45.23 -5.68
N TYR A 99 -3.95 -44.54 -5.17
CA TYR A 99 -4.11 -43.56 -4.08
C TYR A 99 -4.11 -42.10 -4.53
N ASN A 100 -3.79 -41.82 -5.79
CA ASN A 100 -3.79 -40.47 -6.33
C ASN A 100 -5.10 -40.22 -7.07
N LEU A 101 -6.06 -39.64 -6.34
CA LEU A 101 -7.35 -39.28 -6.90
C LEU A 101 -7.31 -37.89 -7.53
N PRO A 102 -8.07 -37.67 -8.63
CA PRO A 102 -8.08 -36.39 -9.30
C PRO A 102 -8.48 -35.23 -8.39
N ASN A 103 -7.75 -34.12 -8.46
CA ASN A 103 -8.00 -32.93 -7.63
C ASN A 103 -7.42 -31.63 -8.21
N VAL A 104 -8.00 -30.51 -7.76
CA VAL A 104 -7.57 -29.13 -8.01
C VAL A 104 -7.58 -28.35 -6.70
N ASN A 105 -6.74 -27.33 -6.60
CA ASN A 105 -6.53 -26.61 -5.35
C ASN A 105 -6.25 -25.12 -5.58
N LEU A 106 -6.81 -24.29 -4.72
CA LEU A 106 -6.34 -22.93 -4.43
C LEU A 106 -5.53 -22.98 -3.14
N GLY A 107 -4.35 -22.40 -3.11
CA GLY A 107 -3.51 -22.40 -1.91
C GLY A 107 -2.72 -21.12 -1.72
N VAL A 108 -2.20 -20.98 -0.52
CA VAL A 108 -1.32 -19.88 -0.13
C VAL A 108 -0.38 -20.34 0.98
N ASN A 109 0.89 -19.98 0.84
CA ASN A 109 1.90 -20.25 1.86
C ASN A 109 2.00 -19.02 2.76
N PHE A 110 2.05 -19.19 4.08
CA PHE A 110 2.23 -18.06 5.00
C PHE A 110 3.63 -17.43 4.88
N ASN A 111 4.62 -18.21 4.46
CA ASN A 111 5.98 -17.77 4.17
C ASN A 111 6.40 -18.24 2.78
N LYS A 112 7.17 -17.42 2.06
CA LYS A 112 7.68 -17.75 0.72
C LYS A 112 8.49 -19.06 0.69
N ASP A 113 9.26 -19.34 1.74
CA ASP A 113 10.14 -20.51 1.83
C ASP A 113 9.45 -21.73 2.48
N GLU A 114 8.12 -21.71 2.62
CA GLU A 114 7.31 -22.76 3.28
C GLU A 114 7.75 -23.08 4.73
N THR A 115 8.43 -22.15 5.38
CA THR A 115 8.84 -22.26 6.77
C THR A 115 7.65 -22.06 7.70
N ALA A 116 7.73 -22.62 8.91
CA ALA A 116 6.75 -22.42 9.98
C ALA A 116 6.40 -20.94 10.20
N PHE A 117 5.10 -20.66 10.31
CA PHE A 117 4.50 -19.37 10.66
C PHE A 117 3.68 -19.52 11.92
N ASP A 118 3.80 -18.53 12.81
CA ASP A 118 3.16 -18.56 14.13
C ASP A 118 1.83 -17.80 14.11
N LEU A 119 0.72 -18.53 14.19
CA LEU A 119 -0.62 -17.97 14.37
C LEU A 119 -1.13 -18.06 15.81
N THR A 120 -0.24 -18.18 16.80
CA THR A 120 -0.64 -18.17 18.22
C THR A 120 -1.46 -16.91 18.53
N GLY A 121 -2.66 -17.11 19.08
CA GLY A 121 -3.64 -16.06 19.33
C GLY A 121 -4.79 -16.03 18.31
N ALA A 122 -4.64 -16.66 17.15
CA ALA A 122 -5.77 -16.94 16.27
C ALA A 122 -6.64 -18.07 16.86
N GLU A 123 -7.94 -17.96 16.64
CA GLU A 123 -8.94 -18.93 17.07
C GLU A 123 -9.54 -19.70 15.88
N ALA A 124 -9.69 -19.02 14.74
CA ALA A 124 -10.33 -19.58 13.56
C ALA A 124 -9.86 -18.89 12.27
N ILE A 125 -10.18 -19.52 11.15
CA ILE A 125 -10.18 -18.87 9.82
C ILE A 125 -11.63 -18.75 9.39
N SER A 126 -12.05 -17.53 9.08
CA SER A 126 -13.37 -17.24 8.50
C SER A 126 -13.21 -16.84 7.04
N PHE A 127 -14.13 -17.25 6.17
CA PHE A 127 -14.14 -16.85 4.76
C PHE A 127 -15.54 -17.01 4.18
N ASP A 128 -15.81 -16.27 3.12
CA ASP A 128 -16.98 -16.45 2.29
C ASP A 128 -16.68 -17.43 1.16
N ILE A 129 -17.65 -18.28 0.84
CA ILE A 129 -17.52 -19.30 -0.22
C ILE A 129 -18.85 -19.54 -0.95
N LYS A 130 -18.77 -19.77 -2.26
CA LYS A 130 -19.87 -20.33 -3.09
C LYS A 130 -19.29 -21.14 -4.24
N ALA A 131 -20.12 -21.95 -4.89
CA ALA A 131 -19.71 -22.72 -6.07
C ALA A 131 -20.75 -22.64 -7.19
N SER A 132 -20.43 -23.12 -8.39
CA SER A 132 -21.38 -23.18 -9.51
C SER A 132 -22.43 -24.29 -9.39
N LYS A 133 -22.31 -25.15 -8.38
CA LYS A 133 -23.15 -26.31 -8.08
C LYS A 133 -22.82 -26.80 -6.68
N ASP A 134 -23.71 -27.57 -6.08
CA ASP A 134 -23.44 -28.23 -4.80
C ASP A 134 -22.19 -29.13 -4.90
N MET A 135 -21.26 -28.98 -3.96
CA MET A 135 -20.01 -29.75 -3.88
C MET A 135 -19.42 -29.70 -2.46
N VAL A 136 -18.51 -30.62 -2.15
CA VAL A 136 -17.73 -30.62 -0.92
C VAL A 136 -16.35 -30.01 -1.18
N VAL A 137 -16.00 -28.98 -0.44
CA VAL A 137 -14.65 -28.38 -0.44
C VAL A 137 -13.91 -28.83 0.81
N ARG A 138 -12.68 -29.30 0.62
CA ARG A 138 -11.77 -29.65 1.70
C ARG A 138 -10.87 -28.46 1.99
N PHE A 139 -11.14 -27.73 3.07
CA PHE A 139 -10.23 -26.72 3.60
C PHE A 139 -9.07 -27.41 4.31
N LEU A 140 -7.84 -27.08 3.95
CA LEU A 140 -6.60 -27.70 4.38
C LEU A 140 -5.76 -26.69 5.16
N VAL A 141 -5.18 -27.15 6.26
CA VAL A 141 -4.17 -26.44 7.04
C VAL A 141 -2.96 -27.35 7.16
N GLN A 142 -1.85 -26.91 6.59
CA GLN A 142 -0.60 -27.66 6.61
C GLN A 142 0.33 -27.12 7.69
N MET A 143 1.04 -28.04 8.36
CA MET A 143 2.10 -27.71 9.31
C MET A 143 3.49 -28.05 8.75
N ASP A 144 4.52 -27.47 9.36
CA ASP A 144 5.92 -27.70 9.00
C ASP A 144 6.29 -29.20 9.04
N LYS A 145 6.91 -29.69 7.95
CA LYS A 145 7.37 -31.06 7.77
C LYS A 145 8.48 -31.45 8.75
N THR A 146 9.24 -30.49 9.31
CA THR A 146 10.32 -30.73 10.28
C THR A 146 9.82 -31.30 11.62
N VAL A 147 8.51 -31.27 11.88
CA VAL A 147 7.87 -31.86 13.07
C VAL A 147 7.72 -33.39 12.95
N LYS A 148 8.42 -34.05 12.00
CA LYS A 148 8.43 -35.50 11.73
C LYS A 148 7.11 -36.06 11.19
N VAL A 149 6.44 -35.30 10.34
CA VAL A 149 5.15 -35.68 9.76
C VAL A 149 5.08 -35.24 8.32
N GLU A 150 5.55 -36.13 7.43
CA GLU A 150 5.70 -35.88 6.00
C GLU A 150 4.35 -35.67 5.28
N ASP A 151 3.23 -36.11 5.89
CA ASP A 151 1.92 -36.22 5.21
C ASP A 151 0.70 -35.71 6.04
N ASN A 152 0.90 -34.78 6.98
CA ASN A 152 -0.11 -34.42 7.99
C ASN A 152 -0.95 -33.17 7.70
N ASP A 153 -1.72 -33.22 6.63
CA ASP A 153 -2.68 -32.16 6.38
C ASP A 153 -3.88 -32.29 7.33
N TYR A 154 -4.08 -31.26 8.16
CA TYR A 154 -5.31 -31.06 8.88
C TYR A 154 -6.36 -30.47 7.93
N HIS A 155 -7.61 -30.87 8.08
CA HIS A 155 -8.64 -30.40 7.18
C HIS A 155 -10.02 -30.29 7.82
N ARG A 156 -10.89 -29.57 7.12
CA ARG A 156 -12.34 -29.52 7.36
C ARG A 156 -13.07 -29.72 6.03
N LEU A 157 -14.08 -30.59 6.03
CA LEU A 157 -15.00 -30.72 4.90
C LEU A 157 -16.13 -29.70 5.04
N ILE A 158 -16.47 -29.06 3.93
CA ILE A 158 -17.43 -27.97 3.85
C ILE A 158 -18.38 -28.25 2.70
N ASP A 159 -19.68 -28.31 2.98
CA ASP A 159 -20.72 -28.39 1.96
C ASP A 159 -20.93 -26.99 1.35
N VAL A 160 -20.57 -26.82 0.09
CA VAL A 160 -20.64 -25.56 -0.64
C VAL A 160 -21.80 -25.60 -1.63
N THR A 161 -22.59 -24.53 -1.67
CA THR A 161 -23.79 -24.41 -2.54
C THR A 161 -23.62 -23.25 -3.54
N GLU A 162 -24.65 -23.03 -4.36
CA GLU A 162 -24.69 -21.94 -5.34
C GLU A 162 -24.84 -20.52 -4.75
N THR A 163 -25.05 -20.41 -3.43
CA THR A 163 -25.19 -19.13 -2.73
C THR A 163 -24.01 -18.87 -1.81
N TRP A 164 -23.58 -17.61 -1.73
CA TRP A 164 -22.59 -17.17 -0.75
C TRP A 164 -22.97 -17.58 0.66
N GLN A 165 -22.03 -18.24 1.33
CA GLN A 165 -22.11 -18.56 2.75
C GLN A 165 -20.80 -18.20 3.44
N THR A 166 -20.89 -17.73 4.67
CA THR A 166 -19.72 -17.50 5.52
C THR A 166 -19.43 -18.78 6.30
N VAL A 167 -18.19 -19.26 6.19
CA VAL A 167 -17.70 -20.45 6.88
C VAL A 167 -16.63 -20.02 7.88
N THR A 168 -16.73 -20.53 9.10
CA THR A 168 -15.71 -20.33 10.13
C THR A 168 -15.18 -21.69 10.57
N VAL A 169 -13.88 -21.91 10.39
CA VAL A 169 -13.19 -23.15 10.79
C VAL A 169 -12.29 -22.87 11.98
N LEU A 170 -12.57 -23.53 13.11
CA LEU A 170 -11.73 -23.40 14.30
C LEU A 170 -10.34 -23.98 14.05
N LEU A 171 -9.29 -23.26 14.44
CA LEU A 171 -7.89 -23.70 14.39
C LEU A 171 -7.55 -24.56 15.61
N GLU A 172 -8.35 -25.60 15.83
CA GLU A 172 -8.12 -26.63 16.83
C GLU A 172 -8.69 -27.97 16.35
N LYS A 173 -8.31 -29.06 17.02
CA LYS A 173 -8.86 -30.39 16.72
C LYS A 173 -10.32 -30.46 17.19
N ASP A 174 -11.27 -30.29 16.27
CA ASP A 174 -12.70 -30.44 16.54
C ASP A 174 -13.42 -31.08 15.34
N PRO A 175 -14.15 -32.20 15.52
CA PRO A 175 -14.78 -32.93 14.41
C PRO A 175 -16.04 -32.25 13.84
N VAL A 176 -16.59 -31.24 14.51
CA VAL A 176 -17.85 -30.56 14.13
C VAL A 176 -17.57 -29.20 13.49
N ALA A 177 -16.67 -28.41 14.04
CA ALA A 177 -16.42 -27.02 13.63
C ALA A 177 -14.93 -26.73 13.32
N GLY A 178 -14.02 -27.62 13.70
CA GLY A 178 -12.58 -27.39 13.54
C GLY A 178 -11.92 -28.38 12.59
N LEU A 179 -10.65 -28.65 12.88
CA LEU A 179 -9.78 -29.45 12.05
C LEU A 179 -9.79 -30.92 12.47
N GLN A 180 -9.70 -31.79 11.48
CA GLN A 180 -9.45 -33.22 11.67
C GLN A 180 -8.25 -33.65 10.82
N GLN A 181 -7.55 -34.68 11.29
CA GLN A 181 -6.53 -35.35 10.50
C GLN A 181 -7.15 -36.58 9.83
N GLU A 182 -6.75 -36.85 8.58
CA GLU A 182 -7.19 -38.03 7.85
C GLU A 182 -6.82 -39.33 8.59
N LYS A 183 -7.76 -40.26 8.71
CA LYS A 183 -7.51 -41.54 9.38
C LYS A 183 -6.76 -42.48 8.45
N GLY A 184 -5.65 -43.02 8.95
CA GLY A 184 -4.86 -44.03 8.21
C GLY A 184 -3.94 -43.46 7.13
N TRP A 185 -3.84 -42.13 7.02
CA TRP A 185 -2.88 -41.45 6.16
C TRP A 185 -1.87 -40.69 7.01
N GLY A 186 -0.58 -40.86 6.72
CA GLY A 186 0.49 -40.23 7.50
C GLY A 186 0.59 -40.70 8.95
N LYS A 187 1.47 -40.06 9.71
CA LYS A 187 1.69 -40.34 11.14
C LYS A 187 0.90 -39.35 11.96
N THR A 188 0.09 -39.77 12.94
CA THR A 188 -0.64 -38.80 13.78
C THR A 188 0.30 -37.78 14.44
N ALA A 189 -0.04 -36.49 14.33
CA ALA A 189 0.59 -35.40 15.07
C ALA A 189 -0.42 -34.71 15.99
N ASP A 190 0.09 -33.85 16.86
CA ASP A 190 -0.70 -32.82 17.50
C ASP A 190 -0.70 -31.56 16.65
N PHE A 191 -1.86 -30.91 16.60
CA PHE A 191 -2.02 -29.66 15.87
C PHE A 191 -1.28 -28.58 16.66
N ASP A 192 -0.40 -27.85 15.97
CA ASP A 192 0.44 -26.81 16.54
C ASP A 192 0.30 -25.54 15.70
N ILE A 193 -0.53 -24.61 16.20
CA ILE A 193 -0.85 -23.35 15.54
C ILE A 193 0.38 -22.43 15.35
N SER A 194 1.48 -22.71 16.06
CA SER A 194 2.73 -21.96 15.92
C SER A 194 3.60 -22.41 14.73
N LYS A 195 3.15 -23.45 13.99
CA LYS A 195 3.93 -24.14 12.95
C LYS A 195 3.19 -24.31 11.64
N LEU A 196 2.27 -23.40 11.32
CA LEU A 196 1.52 -23.49 10.08
C LEU A 196 2.39 -23.08 8.90
N THR A 197 2.19 -23.68 7.74
CA THR A 197 2.94 -23.31 6.53
C THR A 197 2.01 -22.89 5.40
N LYS A 198 0.79 -23.42 5.35
CA LYS A 198 -0.12 -23.22 4.22
C LYS A 198 -1.59 -23.35 4.60
N LEU A 199 -2.42 -22.57 3.92
CA LEU A 199 -3.87 -22.79 3.78
C LEU A 199 -4.18 -23.23 2.35
N ALA A 200 -5.16 -24.11 2.17
CA ALA A 200 -5.66 -24.44 0.84
C ALA A 200 -7.14 -24.86 0.84
N TRP A 201 -7.78 -24.71 -0.31
CA TRP A 201 -9.12 -25.19 -0.61
C TRP A 201 -9.00 -26.19 -1.75
N ARG A 202 -9.29 -27.46 -1.45
CA ARG A 202 -9.20 -28.57 -2.40
C ARG A 202 -10.59 -29.01 -2.83
N ILE A 203 -10.71 -29.26 -4.13
CA ILE A 203 -11.82 -29.99 -4.74
C ILE A 203 -11.23 -31.26 -5.33
N GLY A 204 -11.77 -32.41 -4.96
CA GLY A 204 -11.26 -33.68 -5.47
C GLY A 204 -12.32 -34.76 -5.49
N VAL A 205 -12.10 -35.75 -6.34
CA VAL A 205 -13.03 -36.88 -6.57
C VAL A 205 -13.31 -37.64 -5.28
N LYS A 206 -12.33 -37.71 -4.35
CA LYS A 206 -12.49 -38.36 -3.05
C LYS A 206 -13.73 -37.89 -2.27
N ASP A 207 -13.99 -36.58 -2.30
CA ASP A 207 -15.08 -35.96 -1.55
C ASP A 207 -16.26 -35.60 -2.48
N ASN A 208 -16.12 -35.83 -3.80
CA ASN A 208 -17.05 -35.42 -4.85
C ASN A 208 -17.04 -36.44 -6.02
N GLU A 209 -17.39 -37.70 -5.76
CA GLU A 209 -17.33 -38.77 -6.77
C GLU A 209 -18.14 -38.42 -8.03
N GLU A 210 -19.26 -37.72 -7.86
CA GLU A 210 -20.13 -37.28 -8.94
C GLU A 210 -19.53 -36.19 -9.83
N LEU A 211 -18.45 -35.52 -9.42
CA LEU A 211 -17.75 -34.50 -10.20
C LEU A 211 -16.61 -35.07 -11.05
N GLU A 212 -16.33 -36.36 -10.96
CA GLU A 212 -15.33 -37.01 -11.81
C GLU A 212 -15.62 -36.82 -13.31
N GLY A 213 -14.62 -36.32 -14.06
CA GLY A 213 -14.77 -36.01 -15.48
C GLY A 213 -15.70 -34.82 -15.78
N LYS A 214 -15.91 -33.91 -14.81
CA LYS A 214 -16.79 -32.75 -14.94
C LYS A 214 -16.11 -31.46 -14.50
N SER A 215 -16.69 -30.36 -14.97
CA SER A 215 -16.24 -29.00 -14.68
C SER A 215 -17.08 -28.32 -13.60
N GLY A 216 -16.54 -27.30 -12.96
CA GLY A 216 -17.23 -26.44 -12.00
C GLY A 216 -16.46 -25.16 -11.74
N ILE A 217 -17.01 -24.30 -10.87
CA ILE A 217 -16.37 -23.06 -10.45
C ILE A 217 -16.48 -22.95 -8.93
N LEU A 218 -15.39 -22.60 -8.27
CA LEU A 218 -15.36 -22.22 -6.85
C LEU A 218 -15.02 -20.74 -6.71
N TYR A 219 -15.69 -20.05 -5.78
CA TYR A 219 -15.42 -18.67 -5.43
C TYR A 219 -15.13 -18.58 -3.92
N ILE A 220 -14.05 -17.90 -3.54
CA ILE A 220 -13.66 -17.64 -2.14
C ILE A 220 -13.37 -16.16 -1.97
N ASP A 221 -13.78 -15.59 -0.85
CA ASP A 221 -13.70 -14.15 -0.58
C ASP A 221 -13.62 -13.89 0.94
N ASN A 222 -13.25 -12.66 1.35
CA ASN A 222 -13.22 -12.16 2.73
C ASN A 222 -12.57 -13.12 3.74
N ILE A 223 -11.33 -13.54 3.48
CA ILE A 223 -10.57 -14.43 4.33
C ILE A 223 -10.04 -13.63 5.52
N ILE A 224 -10.46 -14.05 6.72
CA ILE A 224 -10.19 -13.38 7.98
C ILE A 224 -9.56 -14.38 8.94
N ILE A 225 -8.44 -14.00 9.55
CA ILE A 225 -7.90 -14.70 10.72
C ILE A 225 -8.57 -14.11 11.95
N VAL A 226 -9.42 -14.91 12.57
CA VAL A 226 -10.23 -14.52 13.74
C VAL A 226 -9.41 -14.68 15.01
N GLY A 227 -9.51 -13.72 15.91
CA GLY A 227 -8.82 -13.72 17.21
C GLY A 227 -7.79 -12.59 17.31
N ASN A 228 -6.73 -12.81 18.09
CA ASN A 228 -5.67 -11.83 18.31
C ASN A 228 -4.28 -12.43 18.04
N PRO A 229 -4.03 -12.92 16.81
CA PRO A 229 -2.72 -13.44 16.48
C PRO A 229 -1.68 -12.30 16.42
N ASN A 230 -0.45 -12.60 16.80
CA ASN A 230 0.65 -11.63 16.69
C ASN A 230 1.20 -11.59 15.25
N ILE A 231 0.40 -11.07 14.32
CA ILE A 231 0.73 -10.94 12.90
C ILE A 231 1.09 -9.50 12.60
N LYS A 232 2.12 -9.30 11.79
CA LYS A 232 2.43 -8.01 11.18
C LYS A 232 2.10 -8.09 9.70
N ILE A 233 1.19 -7.23 9.23
CA ILE A 233 0.86 -7.10 7.81
C ILE A 233 2.10 -6.57 7.06
N HIS A 234 2.31 -7.01 5.83
CA HIS A 234 3.46 -6.59 5.03
C HIS A 234 3.45 -5.08 4.83
N GLY A 235 4.54 -4.43 5.26
CA GLY A 235 4.67 -2.98 5.24
C GLY A 235 3.88 -2.25 6.32
N GLU A 236 3.19 -2.92 7.24
CA GLU A 236 2.46 -2.26 8.32
C GLU A 236 3.38 -1.42 9.21
N VAL A 237 2.92 -0.22 9.57
CA VAL A 237 3.63 0.66 10.49
C VAL A 237 3.66 0.07 11.90
N ASP A 238 4.85 0.05 12.53
CA ASP A 238 5.05 -0.55 13.85
C ASP A 238 4.51 0.30 15.01
N SER A 239 4.31 1.61 14.80
CA SER A 239 4.10 2.55 15.90
C SER A 239 3.07 3.63 15.56
N ILE A 240 1.83 3.37 15.96
CA ILE A 240 0.78 4.39 16.08
C ILE A 240 0.81 5.01 17.48
N VAL A 241 0.83 6.33 17.53
CA VAL A 241 0.96 7.12 18.76
C VAL A 241 -0.12 8.21 18.80
N PRO A 242 -0.40 8.83 19.97
CA PRO A 242 -1.24 10.03 20.02
C PRO A 242 -0.66 11.16 19.15
N ILE A 243 -1.50 12.06 18.65
CA ILE A 243 -1.06 13.31 18.02
C ILE A 243 -0.18 14.13 18.98
N GLY A 244 0.70 14.97 18.44
CA GLY A 244 1.67 15.76 19.19
C GLY A 244 2.77 14.95 19.88
N SER A 245 2.87 13.63 19.63
CA SER A 245 3.89 12.78 20.27
C SER A 245 5.31 13.07 19.79
N PHE A 246 5.46 13.75 18.64
CA PHE A 246 6.75 14.15 18.11
C PHE A 246 6.75 15.63 17.72
N THR A 247 7.85 16.31 18.07
CA THR A 247 8.19 17.65 17.59
C THR A 247 9.70 17.69 17.34
N GLY A 248 10.17 18.53 16.42
CA GLY A 248 11.60 18.68 16.17
C GLY A 248 11.92 19.62 15.02
N ASP A 249 13.21 19.86 14.80
CA ASP A 249 13.73 20.77 13.76
C ASP A 249 13.57 20.23 12.32
N GLY A 250 13.06 19.00 12.20
CA GLY A 250 12.85 18.30 10.94
C GLY A 250 11.47 18.52 10.33
N LEU A 251 10.73 19.57 10.71
CA LEU A 251 9.40 19.85 10.17
C LEU A 251 9.47 19.99 8.65
N LEU A 252 8.79 19.11 7.92
CA LEU A 252 8.71 19.16 6.47
C LEU A 252 7.48 19.95 6.00
N SER A 253 6.32 19.76 6.64
CA SER A 253 5.09 20.50 6.31
C SER A 253 4.10 20.46 7.47
N ASP A 254 3.63 21.62 7.91
CA ASP A 254 2.50 21.82 8.83
C ASP A 254 1.33 22.57 8.14
N PHE A 255 1.49 22.95 6.87
CA PHE A 255 0.47 23.63 6.06
C PHE A 255 -0.01 24.99 6.60
N GLU A 256 0.69 25.55 7.61
CA GLU A 256 0.32 26.81 8.27
C GLU A 256 0.92 28.06 7.61
N ASP A 257 1.73 27.89 6.56
CA ASP A 257 2.31 29.04 5.85
C ASP A 257 1.22 29.81 5.09
N GLU A 258 0.83 30.98 5.63
CA GLU A 258 -0.17 31.87 5.02
C GLU A 258 0.16 32.27 3.58
N ASP A 259 1.45 32.34 3.23
CA ASP A 259 1.90 32.79 1.92
C ASP A 259 2.00 31.63 0.92
N ASN A 260 2.35 30.44 1.37
CA ASN A 260 2.53 29.27 0.51
C ASN A 260 2.35 27.94 1.28
N PRO A 261 1.10 27.58 1.62
CA PRO A 261 0.84 26.43 2.48
C PRO A 261 1.14 25.09 1.80
N PHE A 262 1.31 25.08 0.47
CA PHE A 262 1.62 23.88 -0.32
C PHE A 262 3.09 23.77 -0.71
N ALA A 263 3.99 24.56 -0.13
CA ALA A 263 5.43 24.27 -0.22
C ALA A 263 5.92 23.62 1.06
N ASN A 264 6.62 22.51 0.92
CA ASN A 264 7.36 21.91 2.02
C ASN A 264 8.59 22.75 2.39
N ASN A 265 9.18 22.48 3.55
CA ASN A 265 10.34 23.22 4.06
C ASN A 265 11.64 22.99 3.27
N LEU A 266 11.65 22.05 2.31
CA LEU A 266 12.72 21.92 1.31
C LEU A 266 12.50 22.80 0.07
N GLY A 267 11.37 23.53 0.01
CA GLY A 267 11.00 24.45 -1.06
C GLY A 267 10.28 23.80 -2.24
N TYR A 268 9.81 22.56 -2.11
CA TYR A 268 9.08 21.84 -3.16
C TYR A 268 7.58 21.84 -2.91
N TYR A 269 6.81 21.81 -3.98
CA TYR A 269 5.36 21.86 -3.91
C TYR A 269 4.75 20.48 -3.72
N TRP A 270 3.61 20.47 -3.03
CA TRP A 270 2.71 19.33 -3.01
C TRP A 270 1.97 19.20 -4.35
N TYR A 271 1.67 17.98 -4.76
CA TYR A 271 1.01 17.65 -6.03
C TYR A 271 0.02 16.50 -5.84
N THR A 272 -0.92 16.37 -6.77
CA THR A 272 -1.85 15.23 -6.87
C THR A 272 -1.50 14.34 -8.06
N TYR A 273 -1.96 13.09 -8.05
CA TYR A 273 -1.87 12.16 -9.17
C TYR A 273 -3.02 11.14 -9.11
N THR A 274 -3.46 10.63 -10.26
CA THR A 274 -4.53 9.62 -10.38
C THR A 274 -4.26 8.68 -11.55
N ASP A 275 -4.94 7.53 -11.55
CA ASP A 275 -5.00 6.52 -12.62
C ASP A 275 -6.03 6.84 -13.74
N GLU A 276 -6.36 8.11 -13.95
CA GLU A 276 -7.42 8.64 -14.83
C GLU A 276 -8.87 8.32 -14.43
N SER A 277 -9.16 7.16 -13.82
CA SER A 277 -10.52 6.73 -13.49
C SER A 277 -10.93 7.10 -12.06
N SER A 278 -9.97 7.17 -11.15
CA SER A 278 -10.15 7.56 -9.76
C SER A 278 -10.22 9.07 -9.62
N VAL A 279 -11.08 9.55 -8.71
CA VAL A 279 -11.37 10.97 -8.55
C VAL A 279 -11.28 11.41 -7.10
N PHE A 280 -10.75 12.62 -6.92
CA PHE A 280 -10.94 13.39 -5.69
C PHE A 280 -12.34 14.00 -5.72
N THR A 281 -13.18 13.64 -4.75
CA THR A 281 -14.54 14.20 -4.63
C THR A 281 -14.54 15.48 -3.80
N THR A 282 -13.53 15.69 -2.95
CA THR A 282 -13.27 16.94 -2.21
C THR A 282 -11.77 17.07 -1.93
N GLY A 283 -11.28 18.28 -1.67
CA GLY A 283 -9.88 18.56 -1.31
C GLY A 283 -8.94 18.84 -2.48
N VAL A 284 -9.47 18.84 -3.72
CA VAL A 284 -8.73 19.17 -4.95
C VAL A 284 -9.59 20.07 -5.85
N ASP A 285 -9.01 21.15 -6.37
CA ASP A 285 -9.63 22.07 -7.34
C ASP A 285 -8.71 22.23 -8.56
N ASN A 286 -9.19 21.88 -9.75
CA ASN A 286 -8.42 21.88 -11.01
C ASN A 286 -7.06 21.13 -10.93
N GLY A 287 -6.98 20.07 -10.12
CA GLY A 287 -5.78 19.27 -9.92
C GLY A 287 -4.86 19.78 -8.79
N ASP A 288 -5.13 20.96 -8.24
CA ASP A 288 -4.38 21.52 -7.13
C ASP A 288 -5.04 21.14 -5.79
N LEU A 289 -4.23 20.83 -4.78
CA LEU A 289 -4.72 20.57 -3.43
C LEU A 289 -5.37 21.82 -2.82
N VAL A 290 -6.40 21.60 -2.01
CA VAL A 290 -7.05 22.62 -1.19
C VAL A 290 -6.83 22.28 0.28
N LEU A 291 -6.61 23.31 1.11
CA LEU A 291 -6.48 23.13 2.54
C LEU A 291 -7.79 22.65 3.16
N GLY A 292 -7.70 21.66 4.03
CA GLY A 292 -8.80 21.18 4.87
C GLY A 292 -8.46 21.29 6.35
N ASP A 293 -9.27 20.63 7.17
CA ASP A 293 -9.05 20.55 8.61
C ASP A 293 -7.81 19.69 8.89
N GLY A 294 -6.84 20.24 9.62
CA GLY A 294 -5.67 19.54 10.14
C GLY A 294 -5.87 19.01 11.56
N ALA A 295 -4.79 18.53 12.17
CA ALA A 295 -4.82 18.04 13.55
C ALA A 295 -5.04 19.20 14.53
N ASP A 296 -5.73 18.96 15.65
CA ASP A 296 -6.00 19.99 16.67
C ASP A 296 -6.70 21.28 16.16
N GLY A 297 -7.35 21.23 14.99
CA GLY A 297 -8.05 22.37 14.38
C GLY A 297 -7.14 23.34 13.61
N SER A 298 -5.91 22.91 13.30
CA SER A 298 -4.99 23.54 12.34
C SER A 298 -5.51 23.40 10.90
N LYS A 299 -4.73 23.89 9.93
CA LYS A 299 -4.85 23.56 8.51
C LYS A 299 -4.07 22.29 8.20
N GLY A 300 -4.62 21.45 7.34
CA GLY A 300 -3.91 20.29 6.79
C GLY A 300 -4.26 20.07 5.32
N ILE A 301 -3.80 18.95 4.78
CA ILE A 301 -4.38 18.38 3.57
C ILE A 301 -5.50 17.43 4.01
N ALA A 302 -6.70 17.60 3.47
CA ALA A 302 -7.79 16.66 3.63
C ALA A 302 -8.47 16.42 2.28
N VAL A 303 -8.61 15.16 1.90
CA VAL A 303 -9.21 14.73 0.64
C VAL A 303 -10.29 13.68 0.89
N ASP A 304 -11.37 13.79 0.13
CA ASP A 304 -12.34 12.71 -0.05
C ASP A 304 -12.14 12.11 -1.44
N ILE A 305 -12.25 10.79 -1.53
CA ILE A 305 -11.84 10.05 -2.72
C ILE A 305 -12.93 9.07 -3.14
N LYS A 306 -12.92 8.77 -4.43
CA LYS A 306 -13.60 7.62 -5.02
C LYS A 306 -12.64 6.91 -5.97
N LEU A 307 -12.32 5.65 -5.68
CA LEU A 307 -11.54 4.83 -6.59
C LEU A 307 -12.37 4.49 -7.83
N GLY A 308 -11.74 4.60 -9.00
CA GLY A 308 -12.35 4.24 -10.27
C GLY A 308 -12.24 2.75 -10.54
N TYR A 309 -12.25 2.36 -11.81
CA TYR A 309 -12.07 0.96 -12.21
C TYR A 309 -10.62 0.72 -12.62
N LYS A 310 -10.18 -0.55 -12.56
CA LYS A 310 -8.85 -0.94 -13.06
C LYS A 310 -8.63 -0.40 -14.46
N TYR A 311 -7.43 0.12 -14.69
CA TYR A 311 -6.93 0.43 -16.02
C TYR A 311 -6.07 -0.74 -16.50
N TYR A 312 -6.28 -1.17 -17.74
CA TYR A 312 -5.47 -2.19 -18.37
C TYR A 312 -4.24 -1.51 -18.99
N ASP A 313 -3.06 -1.74 -18.41
CA ASP A 313 -1.81 -1.31 -19.03
C ASP A 313 -1.44 -2.32 -20.11
N GLU A 314 -1.72 -1.96 -21.37
CA GLU A 314 -1.38 -2.77 -22.55
C GLU A 314 0.11 -3.16 -22.63
N SER A 315 0.98 -2.49 -21.88
CA SER A 315 2.42 -2.76 -21.87
C SER A 315 2.88 -3.75 -20.79
N ALA A 316 2.05 -4.01 -19.77
CA ALA A 316 2.41 -4.85 -18.63
C ALA A 316 1.71 -6.23 -18.62
N ASP A 317 0.67 -6.43 -19.44
CA ASP A 317 -0.25 -7.59 -19.37
C ASP A 317 -0.82 -7.82 -17.95
N ASP A 318 -0.75 -6.79 -17.11
CA ASP A 318 -1.16 -6.80 -15.71
C ASP A 318 -2.21 -5.72 -15.49
N SER A 319 -3.25 -6.07 -14.75
CA SER A 319 -4.27 -5.13 -14.34
C SER A 319 -3.75 -4.33 -13.14
N VAL A 320 -3.60 -3.01 -13.27
CA VAL A 320 -3.18 -2.16 -12.15
C VAL A 320 -4.42 -1.84 -11.32
N PRO A 321 -4.41 -2.08 -9.98
CA PRO A 321 -5.50 -1.70 -9.10
C PRO A 321 -5.77 -0.19 -9.18
N PRO A 322 -7.02 0.29 -9.04
CA PRO A 322 -7.27 1.71 -9.14
C PRO A 322 -6.52 2.48 -8.05
N TYR A 323 -5.98 3.64 -8.39
CA TYR A 323 -5.22 4.45 -7.46
C TYR A 323 -5.32 5.96 -7.70
N LEU A 324 -5.18 6.70 -6.60
CA LEU A 324 -4.89 8.12 -6.61
C LEU A 324 -4.03 8.49 -5.42
N GLY A 325 -3.54 9.70 -5.38
CA GLY A 325 -2.75 10.15 -4.26
C GLY A 325 -2.26 11.58 -4.38
N PHE A 326 -1.49 11.96 -3.38
CA PHE A 326 -0.78 13.23 -3.38
C PHE A 326 0.60 13.04 -2.74
N GLY A 327 1.51 13.95 -3.03
CA GLY A 327 2.87 13.85 -2.51
C GLY A 327 3.64 15.14 -2.67
N THR A 328 4.91 15.10 -2.31
CA THR A 328 5.83 16.21 -2.47
C THR A 328 7.22 15.72 -2.84
N ASN A 329 7.88 16.46 -3.72
CA ASN A 329 9.26 16.16 -4.10
C ASN A 329 10.22 16.50 -2.96
N LEU A 330 11.28 15.72 -2.86
CA LEU A 330 12.47 16.00 -2.03
C LEU A 330 13.68 16.36 -2.90
N ARG A 331 13.56 16.17 -4.22
CA ARG A 331 14.62 16.44 -5.20
C ARG A 331 14.31 17.62 -6.12
N SER A 332 15.36 18.22 -6.67
CA SER A 332 15.24 19.20 -7.75
C SER A 332 15.23 18.52 -9.11
N ASP A 333 14.38 18.96 -10.03
CA ASP A 333 14.44 18.52 -11.43
C ASP A 333 15.63 19.14 -12.21
N SER A 334 16.42 20.01 -11.57
CA SER A 334 17.59 20.62 -12.19
C SER A 334 18.77 19.62 -12.26
N LYS A 335 19.55 19.69 -13.36
CA LYS A 335 20.74 18.84 -13.63
C LYS A 335 21.94 19.11 -12.69
N ALA A 336 21.70 19.38 -11.42
CA ALA A 336 22.75 19.46 -10.40
C ALA A 336 23.39 18.08 -10.17
N SER A 337 24.64 18.04 -9.69
CA SER A 337 25.41 16.79 -9.52
C SER A 337 24.83 15.82 -8.49
N ASN A 338 23.92 16.27 -7.61
CA ASN A 338 23.07 15.41 -6.78
C ASN A 338 21.72 16.12 -6.53
N PRO A 339 20.67 15.88 -7.34
CA PRO A 339 19.40 16.58 -7.17
C PRO A 339 18.60 16.11 -5.95
N TYR A 340 18.97 14.97 -5.35
CA TYR A 340 18.21 14.29 -4.32
C TYR A 340 18.46 14.85 -2.92
N TYR A 341 17.53 14.57 -2.00
CA TYR A 341 17.67 14.88 -0.59
C TYR A 341 18.51 13.82 0.13
N ASP A 342 19.49 14.26 0.91
CA ASP A 342 20.37 13.40 1.71
C ASP A 342 19.88 13.40 3.16
N ALA A 343 18.96 12.49 3.45
CA ALA A 343 18.36 12.36 4.76
C ALA A 343 19.39 11.97 5.84
N GLU A 344 20.44 11.25 5.46
CA GLU A 344 21.49 10.84 6.39
C GLU A 344 22.40 12.01 6.78
N ALA A 345 22.77 12.86 5.82
CA ALA A 345 23.56 14.06 6.10
C ALA A 345 22.84 15.03 7.05
N ASP A 346 21.51 15.11 6.96
CA ASP A 346 20.69 15.97 7.82
C ASP A 346 20.31 15.30 9.16
N GLY A 347 20.70 14.03 9.38
CA GLY A 347 20.48 13.30 10.62
C GLY A 347 19.12 12.60 10.74
N ALA A 348 18.36 12.52 9.65
CA ALA A 348 17.02 11.96 9.66
C ALA A 348 17.02 10.45 9.93
N THR A 349 16.14 9.98 10.82
CA THR A 349 16.00 8.55 11.17
C THR A 349 14.73 7.91 10.64
N GLY A 350 13.77 8.72 10.19
CA GLY A 350 12.45 8.27 9.75
C GLY A 350 11.50 9.43 9.48
N ILE A 351 10.22 9.13 9.48
CA ILE A 351 9.12 10.05 9.24
C ILE A 351 8.16 9.99 10.43
N TYR A 352 7.74 11.15 10.89
CA TYR A 352 6.55 11.27 11.72
C TYR A 352 5.50 12.05 10.94
N LEU A 353 4.24 11.63 11.03
CA LEU A 353 3.12 12.43 10.56
C LEU A 353 1.91 12.26 11.46
N GLU A 354 1.02 13.23 11.42
CA GLU A 354 -0.33 13.09 11.95
C GLU A 354 -1.27 12.81 10.78
N TYR A 355 -2.18 11.88 10.97
CA TYR A 355 -3.11 11.49 9.93
C TYR A 355 -4.45 11.07 10.48
N LYS A 356 -5.44 11.13 9.59
CA LYS A 356 -6.79 10.62 9.79
C LYS A 356 -7.21 9.92 8.50
N SER A 357 -7.70 8.68 8.60
CA SER A 357 -8.20 7.97 7.43
C SER A 357 -9.35 7.02 7.76
N ASP A 358 -10.24 6.84 6.79
CA ASP A 358 -11.26 5.79 6.82
C ASP A 358 -10.76 4.47 6.23
N ILE A 359 -9.70 4.53 5.42
CA ILE A 359 -9.14 3.39 4.67
C ILE A 359 -7.63 3.28 4.89
N PRO A 360 -6.99 2.14 4.60
CA PRO A 360 -5.54 2.04 4.58
C PRO A 360 -4.92 2.97 3.51
N VAL A 361 -3.72 3.50 3.77
CA VAL A 361 -2.99 4.38 2.85
C VAL A 361 -1.53 3.98 2.79
N ASN A 362 -0.98 3.84 1.59
CA ASN A 362 0.45 3.60 1.41
C ASN A 362 1.22 4.91 1.51
N LEU A 363 2.08 5.05 2.51
CA LEU A 363 3.12 6.06 2.52
C LEU A 363 4.32 5.53 1.73
N GLU A 364 4.64 6.20 0.64
CA GLU A 364 5.63 5.77 -0.35
C GLU A 364 6.85 6.71 -0.40
N LEU A 365 8.03 6.10 -0.52
CA LEU A 365 9.33 6.75 -0.70
C LEU A 365 10.01 6.29 -1.98
N LEU A 366 10.41 7.25 -2.81
CA LEU A 366 11.33 6.99 -3.93
C LEU A 366 12.75 7.34 -3.54
N ASP A 367 13.71 6.50 -3.93
CA ASP A 367 15.13 6.86 -3.99
C ASP A 367 15.65 6.92 -5.44
N ASN A 368 16.91 7.32 -5.64
CA ASN A 368 17.51 7.45 -6.98
C ASN A 368 17.90 6.12 -7.66
N LYS A 369 17.69 4.93 -7.07
CA LYS A 369 18.02 3.73 -7.84
C LYS A 369 16.91 3.51 -8.86
N ASN A 370 17.29 3.62 -10.13
CA ASN A 370 16.42 3.29 -11.25
C ASN A 370 16.14 1.78 -11.21
N ARG A 371 15.08 1.40 -10.50
CA ARG A 371 14.61 0.01 -10.36
C ARG A 371 13.51 -0.34 -11.37
N GLY A 372 13.19 0.58 -12.30
CA GLY A 372 12.00 0.51 -13.14
C GLY A 372 10.94 1.51 -12.70
N GLY A 373 9.96 1.79 -13.57
CA GLY A 373 8.81 2.62 -13.21
C GLY A 373 7.97 1.94 -12.11
N GLY A 374 7.46 2.72 -11.16
CA GLY A 374 6.55 2.21 -10.12
C GLY A 374 7.18 1.50 -8.93
N VAL A 375 8.51 1.42 -8.84
CA VAL A 375 9.20 0.83 -7.66
C VAL A 375 9.42 1.92 -6.60
N ASP A 376 8.42 2.14 -5.77
CA ASP A 376 8.52 2.95 -4.56
C ASP A 376 8.60 2.03 -3.33
N TYR A 377 9.42 2.37 -2.33
CA TYR A 377 9.34 1.72 -1.03
C TYR A 377 8.07 2.19 -0.33
N TYR A 378 7.44 1.35 0.48
CA TYR A 378 6.22 1.76 1.17
C TYR A 378 6.12 1.24 2.60
N VAL A 379 5.24 1.90 3.35
CA VAL A 379 4.58 1.37 4.54
C VAL A 379 3.08 1.61 4.43
N VAL A 380 2.26 0.77 5.05
CA VAL A 380 0.82 0.89 5.11
C VAL A 380 0.43 1.59 6.41
N LEU A 381 -0.21 2.75 6.29
CA LEU A 381 -0.90 3.43 7.37
C LEU A 381 -2.28 2.78 7.54
N PRO A 382 -2.60 2.18 8.70
CA PRO A 382 -3.90 1.58 8.91
C PRO A 382 -5.00 2.64 8.98
N SER A 383 -6.24 2.26 8.66
CA SER A 383 -7.41 3.11 8.89
C SER A 383 -7.47 3.54 10.35
N SER A 384 -7.62 4.85 10.58
CA SER A 384 -7.81 5.41 11.92
C SER A 384 -9.28 5.49 12.32
N LYS A 385 -10.18 4.96 11.47
CA LYS A 385 -11.63 5.05 11.59
C LYS A 385 -12.09 6.50 11.79
N GLY A 386 -11.50 7.41 11.01
CA GLY A 386 -11.83 8.83 11.03
C GLY A 386 -11.31 9.60 12.25
N LYS A 387 -10.35 9.08 13.02
CA LYS A 387 -9.72 9.77 14.16
C LYS A 387 -8.31 10.26 13.82
N TRP A 388 -7.92 11.41 14.35
CA TRP A 388 -6.53 11.84 14.25
C TRP A 388 -5.61 10.99 15.14
N GLN A 389 -4.48 10.57 14.59
CA GLN A 389 -3.41 9.87 15.30
C GLN A 389 -2.05 10.18 14.67
N GLY A 390 -0.97 9.97 15.42
CA GLY A 390 0.40 10.08 14.93
C GLY A 390 0.94 8.73 14.47
N ALA A 391 1.78 8.73 13.45
CA ALA A 391 2.54 7.56 12.99
C ALA A 391 4.04 7.84 13.11
N VAL A 392 4.77 6.92 13.73
CA VAL A 392 6.24 6.94 13.80
C VAL A 392 6.76 5.83 12.89
N ILE A 393 7.48 6.22 11.83
CA ILE A 393 7.87 5.33 10.74
C ILE A 393 9.39 5.43 10.56
N LEU A 394 10.13 4.39 10.91
CA LEU A 394 11.57 4.39 10.74
C LEU A 394 11.92 4.03 9.29
N PHE A 395 13.05 4.52 8.77
CA PHE A 395 13.46 4.19 7.39
C PHE A 395 13.68 2.68 7.16
N LYS A 396 13.92 1.91 8.22
CA LYS A 396 14.06 0.45 8.15
C LYS A 396 12.72 -0.29 7.98
N ASP A 397 11.61 0.38 8.25
CA ASP A 397 10.27 -0.21 8.23
C ASP A 397 9.69 -0.20 6.81
N PHE A 398 10.24 0.65 5.94
CA PHE A 398 9.92 0.71 4.52
C PHE A 398 10.37 -0.56 3.78
N VAL A 399 9.42 -1.20 3.13
CA VAL A 399 9.62 -2.42 2.34
C VAL A 399 9.50 -2.11 0.85
N LEU A 400 10.12 -2.95 0.03
CA LEU A 400 9.88 -2.94 -1.42
C LEU A 400 8.68 -3.84 -1.72
N PRO A 401 7.91 -3.54 -2.78
CA PRO A 401 6.99 -4.52 -3.33
C PRO A 401 7.74 -5.81 -3.66
N ASP A 402 7.24 -6.99 -3.30
CA ASP A 402 7.99 -8.25 -3.47
C ASP A 402 8.34 -8.61 -4.93
N TRP A 403 7.72 -7.95 -5.92
CA TRP A 403 8.10 -8.10 -7.34
C TRP A 403 9.38 -7.32 -7.67
N ALA A 404 9.70 -6.30 -6.87
CA ALA A 404 10.90 -5.50 -7.02
C ALA A 404 12.07 -6.17 -6.29
N SER A 405 13.08 -6.57 -7.06
CA SER A 405 14.37 -6.90 -6.48
C SER A 405 15.10 -5.63 -6.03
N GLY A 406 15.71 -5.66 -4.84
CA GLY A 406 16.43 -4.47 -4.38
C GLY A 406 17.21 -4.64 -3.09
N THR A 407 17.95 -3.58 -2.78
CA THR A 407 18.66 -3.41 -1.50
C THR A 407 17.80 -2.61 -0.54
N ALA A 408 18.31 -2.35 0.67
CA ALA A 408 17.75 -1.33 1.54
C ALA A 408 17.61 0.05 0.85
N LEU A 409 16.66 0.85 1.36
CA LEU A 409 16.38 2.23 0.96
C LEU A 409 17.66 3.10 1.01
N ASP A 410 17.98 3.80 -0.08
CA ASP A 410 19.10 4.74 -0.13
C ASP A 410 18.71 6.11 0.43
N LYS A 411 18.86 6.28 1.75
CA LYS A 411 18.56 7.51 2.48
C LYS A 411 19.38 8.72 2.01
N THR A 412 20.48 8.51 1.30
CA THR A 412 21.32 9.62 0.79
C THR A 412 20.75 10.25 -0.49
N LYS A 413 19.70 9.64 -1.05
CA LYS A 413 19.14 10.02 -2.35
C LYS A 413 17.62 9.91 -2.41
N LEU A 414 16.92 10.47 -1.43
CA LEU A 414 15.47 10.50 -1.42
C LEU A 414 14.92 11.48 -2.47
N GLY A 415 13.92 11.02 -3.23
CA GLY A 415 13.35 11.70 -4.39
C GLY A 415 12.00 12.37 -4.11
N LYS A 416 11.07 11.66 -3.47
CA LYS A 416 9.72 12.12 -3.13
C LYS A 416 9.18 11.36 -1.92
N ILE A 417 8.22 11.97 -1.24
CA ILE A 417 7.30 11.34 -0.29
C ILE A 417 5.92 11.44 -0.90
N GLN A 418 5.15 10.35 -0.94
CA GLN A 418 3.78 10.41 -1.43
C GLN A 418 2.86 9.47 -0.64
N PHE A 419 1.58 9.75 -0.71
CA PHE A 419 0.50 8.98 -0.14
C PHE A 419 -0.30 8.42 -1.30
N LYS A 420 -0.36 7.10 -1.41
CA LYS A 420 -1.12 6.38 -2.43
C LYS A 420 -2.29 5.68 -1.77
N ILE A 421 -3.47 5.92 -2.31
CA ILE A 421 -4.71 5.24 -1.95
C ILE A 421 -5.03 4.28 -3.10
N THR A 422 -5.31 3.03 -2.77
CA THR A 422 -5.64 1.96 -3.72
C THR A 422 -6.54 0.93 -3.05
N GLY A 423 -7.22 0.08 -3.82
CA GLY A 423 -8.20 -0.90 -3.31
C GLY A 423 -9.32 -1.19 -4.30
N LYS A 424 -10.51 -1.60 -3.81
CA LYS A 424 -11.64 -1.95 -4.68
C LYS A 424 -12.06 -0.79 -5.58
N PRO A 425 -12.51 -1.07 -6.81
CA PRO A 425 -13.29 -0.13 -7.57
C PRO A 425 -14.46 0.43 -6.78
N GLU A 426 -14.76 1.70 -7.00
CA GLU A 426 -15.84 2.45 -6.35
C GLU A 426 -15.68 2.62 -4.82
N THR A 427 -14.54 2.21 -4.24
CA THR A 427 -14.24 2.48 -2.82
C THR A 427 -14.28 3.98 -2.57
N MET A 428 -15.07 4.37 -1.58
CA MET A 428 -15.12 5.73 -1.04
C MET A 428 -14.28 5.79 0.23
N GLY A 429 -13.61 6.92 0.46
CA GLY A 429 -12.91 7.13 1.71
C GLY A 429 -12.48 8.58 1.89
N SER A 430 -11.97 8.86 3.10
CA SER A 430 -11.32 10.12 3.41
C SER A 430 -9.90 9.87 3.90
N PHE A 431 -9.01 10.81 3.57
CA PHE A 431 -7.65 10.83 4.09
C PHE A 431 -7.21 12.27 4.35
N ALA A 432 -6.64 12.51 5.52
CA ALA A 432 -6.08 13.79 5.90
C ALA A 432 -4.71 13.60 6.56
N ILE A 433 -3.84 14.57 6.34
CA ILE A 433 -2.52 14.64 6.98
C ILE A 433 -2.24 16.04 7.52
N ASP A 434 -1.40 16.05 8.55
CA ASP A 434 -0.84 17.25 9.13
C ASP A 434 0.52 16.92 9.78
N ASN A 435 1.29 17.96 10.15
CA ASN A 435 2.48 17.84 10.99
C ASN A 435 3.45 16.74 10.52
N LEU A 436 3.91 16.85 9.27
CA LEU A 436 4.86 15.92 8.68
C LEU A 436 6.30 16.34 9.02
N TYR A 437 7.05 15.46 9.66
CA TYR A 437 8.45 15.65 10.05
C TYR A 437 9.35 14.57 9.46
N LEU A 438 10.55 14.97 9.03
CA LEU A 438 11.70 14.08 8.91
C LEU A 438 12.36 13.98 10.29
N MET A 439 12.15 12.87 10.99
CA MET A 439 12.52 12.72 12.39
C MET A 439 14.02 12.92 12.60
N ASN A 440 14.41 13.77 13.55
CA ASN A 440 15.79 14.15 13.88
C ASN A 440 16.56 14.88 12.76
N ALA A 441 15.91 15.21 11.65
CA ALA A 441 16.51 16.02 10.62
C ALA A 441 16.71 17.46 11.09
N THR A 442 17.75 18.14 10.61
CA THR A 442 17.87 19.60 10.72
C THR A 442 17.48 20.23 9.39
N LEU A 443 16.20 20.59 9.22
CA LEU A 443 15.73 21.17 7.98
C LEU A 443 15.93 22.68 7.96
N THR A 444 16.75 23.13 7.03
CA THR A 444 16.92 24.54 6.70
C THR A 444 15.72 24.99 5.86
N SER A 445 14.69 25.58 6.48
CA SER A 445 13.48 26.04 5.75
C SER A 445 13.86 27.09 4.70
N VAL A 446 13.80 26.74 3.41
CA VAL A 446 13.97 27.71 2.32
C VAL A 446 12.59 28.13 1.84
N LYS A 447 12.02 29.17 2.47
CA LYS A 447 10.73 29.71 2.02
C LYS A 447 10.85 30.24 0.60
N PRO A 448 10.11 29.68 -0.37
CA PRO A 448 10.17 30.20 -1.72
C PRO A 448 9.59 31.62 -1.75
N LEU A 449 10.36 32.60 -2.22
CA LEU A 449 9.84 33.93 -2.48
C LEU A 449 8.73 33.81 -3.52
N LYS A 450 7.54 34.36 -3.23
CA LYS A 450 6.57 34.74 -4.28
C LYS A 450 7.36 35.52 -5.33
N SER A 451 7.42 35.02 -6.56
CA SER A 451 7.94 35.76 -7.71
C SER A 451 7.05 36.97 -7.91
N LYS A 452 7.30 38.05 -7.17
CA LYS A 452 6.60 39.31 -7.36
C LYS A 452 7.15 39.88 -8.67
N ILE A 453 6.36 39.76 -9.74
CA ILE A 453 6.59 40.50 -10.98
C ILE A 453 6.56 41.97 -10.56
N SER A 454 7.72 42.61 -10.49
CA SER A 454 7.76 44.06 -10.26
C SER A 454 7.40 44.74 -11.59
N ALA A 455 6.68 45.85 -11.48
CA ALA A 455 6.48 46.76 -12.60
C ALA A 455 7.87 47.05 -13.22
N ASN A 456 7.97 47.03 -14.55
CA ASN A 456 9.21 47.15 -15.35
C ASN A 456 9.86 45.84 -15.84
N GLY A 457 9.24 44.68 -15.62
CA GLY A 457 9.63 43.43 -16.31
C GLY A 457 10.86 42.74 -15.72
N VAL A 458 11.05 42.90 -14.41
CA VAL A 458 12.01 42.13 -13.61
C VAL A 458 11.28 40.93 -13.01
N VAL A 459 11.81 39.74 -13.27
CA VAL A 459 11.29 38.47 -12.73
C VAL A 459 12.35 37.89 -11.80
N ILE A 460 12.01 37.75 -10.52
CA ILE A 460 12.90 37.21 -9.51
C ILE A 460 12.47 35.76 -9.23
N ASN A 461 13.39 34.85 -9.51
CA ASN A 461 13.29 33.43 -9.18
C ASN A 461 14.39 33.12 -8.14
N HIS A 462 14.24 32.05 -7.38
CA HIS A 462 15.33 31.54 -6.53
C HIS A 462 15.49 30.04 -6.77
N ASN A 463 16.66 29.54 -6.40
CA ASN A 463 16.88 28.14 -6.07
C ASN A 463 17.67 28.12 -4.75
N ARG A 464 17.49 27.11 -3.89
CA ARG A 464 18.19 26.90 -2.59
C ARG A 464 19.22 27.97 -2.17
N ASN A 465 20.35 28.07 -2.89
CA ASN A 465 21.48 28.97 -2.57
C ASN A 465 21.71 30.14 -3.54
N THR A 466 20.78 30.46 -4.43
CA THR A 466 20.93 31.50 -5.45
C THR A 466 19.62 32.22 -5.75
N ILE A 467 19.68 33.54 -5.91
CA ILE A 467 18.59 34.34 -6.46
C ILE A 467 18.90 34.63 -7.92
N ASN A 468 18.02 34.22 -8.82
CA ASN A 468 18.09 34.46 -10.25
C ASN A 468 17.14 35.60 -10.62
N VAL A 469 17.67 36.64 -11.22
CA VAL A 469 16.90 37.80 -11.66
C VAL A 469 16.93 37.85 -13.18
N ASN A 470 15.77 37.66 -13.79
CA ASN A 470 15.55 37.76 -15.22
C ASN A 470 14.93 39.11 -15.59
N PHE A 471 15.28 39.61 -16.77
CA PHE A 471 14.85 40.90 -17.29
C PHE A 471 14.21 40.69 -18.66
N ASN A 472 13.06 41.32 -18.91
CA ASN A 472 12.41 41.26 -20.23
C ASN A 472 13.15 42.07 -21.32
N ARG A 473 14.13 42.89 -20.91
CA ARG A 473 15.01 43.70 -21.77
C ARG A 473 16.40 43.81 -21.18
N SER A 474 17.38 44.16 -22.00
CA SER A 474 18.71 44.56 -21.51
C SER A 474 18.60 45.83 -20.68
N LEU A 475 19.35 45.90 -19.57
CA LEU A 475 19.32 47.03 -18.64
C LEU A 475 20.51 48.00 -18.81
N GLY A 476 21.40 47.74 -19.78
CA GLY A 476 22.67 48.45 -19.88
C GLY A 476 23.56 48.23 -18.65
N ASN A 477 24.35 49.24 -18.28
CA ASN A 477 25.16 49.19 -17.07
C ASN A 477 24.27 49.19 -15.83
N ALA A 478 24.11 48.03 -15.21
CA ALA A 478 23.28 47.84 -14.02
C ALA A 478 23.99 46.99 -12.97
N THR A 479 23.50 47.05 -11.73
CA THR A 479 23.98 46.25 -10.60
C THR A 479 22.82 45.54 -9.92
N LEU A 480 23.05 44.29 -9.55
CA LEU A 480 22.22 43.53 -8.64
C LEU A 480 22.92 43.53 -7.28
N SER A 481 22.23 43.93 -6.22
CA SER A 481 22.79 43.97 -4.87
C SER A 481 21.84 43.34 -3.87
N LEU A 482 22.40 42.68 -2.86
CA LEU A 482 21.67 42.19 -1.71
C LEU A 482 22.05 43.06 -0.51
N VAL A 483 21.06 43.62 0.15
CA VAL A 483 21.23 44.60 1.23
C VAL A 483 20.58 44.08 2.49
N ASP A 484 21.23 44.18 3.64
CA ASP A 484 20.63 43.81 4.93
C ASP A 484 19.66 44.90 5.45
N PRO A 485 18.93 44.69 6.57
CA PRO A 485 18.00 45.68 7.12
C PRO A 485 18.66 46.96 7.61
N MET A 486 19.99 46.95 7.81
CA MET A 486 20.77 48.11 8.19
C MET A 486 21.28 48.90 6.97
N GLY A 487 20.94 48.47 5.75
CA GLY A 487 21.35 49.13 4.51
C GLY A 487 22.75 48.72 4.03
N LYS A 488 23.40 47.74 4.66
CA LYS A 488 24.73 47.26 4.24
C LYS A 488 24.60 46.30 3.07
N VAL A 489 25.38 46.54 2.02
CA VAL A 489 25.48 45.62 0.87
C VAL A 489 26.26 44.38 1.28
N VAL A 490 25.60 43.22 1.29
CA VAL A 490 26.18 41.91 1.67
C VAL A 490 26.54 41.04 0.47
N ALA A 491 26.07 41.39 -0.73
CA ALA A 491 26.49 40.84 -2.02
C ALA A 491 26.22 41.87 -3.14
N LEU A 492 27.07 41.90 -4.16
CA LEU A 492 26.96 42.82 -5.29
C LEU A 492 27.46 42.14 -6.56
N GLU A 493 26.64 42.19 -7.61
CA GLU A 493 26.94 41.64 -8.92
C GLU A 493 26.72 42.70 -10.01
N LYS A 494 27.67 42.81 -10.94
CA LYS A 494 27.53 43.69 -12.10
C LYS A 494 26.74 42.95 -13.18
N ILE A 495 25.65 43.56 -13.64
CA ILE A 495 24.85 43.00 -14.73
C ILE A 495 25.54 43.37 -16.04
N ASN A 496 25.89 42.36 -16.84
CA ASN A 496 26.42 42.58 -18.17
C ASN A 496 25.38 43.35 -19.00
N PRO A 497 25.76 44.46 -19.69
CA PRO A 497 24.83 45.25 -20.49
C PRO A 497 24.00 44.48 -21.49
N ASN A 498 24.49 43.34 -21.98
CA ASN A 498 23.77 42.51 -22.95
C ASN A 498 23.03 41.32 -22.32
N SER A 499 23.16 41.10 -21.01
CA SER A 499 22.49 40.01 -20.33
C SER A 499 21.05 40.34 -19.99
N ARG A 500 20.19 39.32 -20.08
CA ARG A 500 18.81 39.34 -19.59
C ARG A 500 18.64 38.56 -18.29
N ALA A 501 19.74 38.12 -17.70
CA ALA A 501 19.75 37.43 -16.42
C ALA A 501 20.97 37.83 -15.58
N CYS A 502 20.81 37.81 -14.27
CA CYS A 502 21.89 37.93 -13.30
C CYS A 502 21.53 37.11 -12.07
N SER A 503 22.52 36.71 -11.27
CA SER A 503 22.27 35.88 -10.11
C SER A 503 23.15 36.26 -8.93
N ILE A 504 22.62 36.22 -7.70
CA ILE A 504 23.39 36.39 -6.46
C ILE A 504 23.35 35.09 -5.65
N SER A 505 24.52 34.64 -5.18
CA SER A 505 24.58 33.53 -4.23
C SER A 505 24.18 33.95 -2.82
N LEU A 506 23.39 33.09 -2.16
CA LEU A 506 22.96 33.17 -0.77
C LEU A 506 23.83 32.30 0.15
N LEU A 507 24.85 31.64 -0.39
CA LEU A 507 25.76 30.83 0.40
C LEU A 507 26.41 31.70 1.49
N ASN A 508 26.44 31.19 2.72
CA ASN A 508 26.99 31.87 3.90
C ASN A 508 26.27 33.16 4.34
N LYS A 509 25.06 33.46 3.86
CA LYS A 509 24.24 34.57 4.41
C LYS A 509 23.48 34.10 5.66
N ALA A 510 23.34 34.96 6.67
CA ALA A 510 22.59 34.60 7.88
C ALA A 510 21.08 34.61 7.60
N SER A 511 20.30 33.87 8.40
CA SER A 511 18.84 33.97 8.39
C SER A 511 18.43 35.42 8.70
N GLY A 512 17.44 35.94 8.00
CA GLY A 512 16.92 37.29 8.18
C GLY A 512 16.31 37.90 6.93
N VAL A 513 15.81 39.12 7.09
CA VAL A 513 15.28 39.93 6.00
C VAL A 513 16.43 40.59 5.23
N TYR A 514 16.35 40.57 3.91
CA TYR A 514 17.23 41.30 3.01
C TYR A 514 16.41 42.08 1.98
N PHE A 515 17.07 42.96 1.25
CA PHE A 515 16.50 43.71 0.15
C PHE A 515 17.35 43.44 -1.10
N LEU A 516 16.76 42.78 -2.09
CA LEU A 516 17.33 42.72 -3.42
C LEU A 516 17.14 44.07 -4.08
N LYS A 517 18.20 44.66 -4.60
CA LYS A 517 18.13 45.93 -5.31
C LYS A 517 18.76 45.78 -6.68
N VAL A 518 17.98 46.05 -7.72
CA VAL A 518 18.44 46.19 -9.11
C VAL A 518 18.52 47.68 -9.40
N ALA A 519 19.70 48.18 -9.76
CA ALA A 519 19.90 49.59 -10.06
C ALA A 519 20.59 49.77 -11.41
N SER A 520 20.07 50.68 -12.23
CA SER A 520 20.71 51.19 -13.44
C SER A 520 20.73 52.72 -13.40
N SER A 521 21.25 53.38 -14.44
CA SER A 521 21.18 54.85 -14.55
C SER A 521 19.74 55.38 -14.61
N ASN A 522 18.78 54.56 -15.04
CA ASN A 522 17.44 55.02 -15.41
C ASN A 522 16.34 54.48 -14.50
N PHE A 523 16.64 53.51 -13.63
CA PHE A 523 15.66 52.98 -12.69
C PHE A 523 16.33 52.24 -11.52
N VAL A 524 15.57 52.12 -10.43
CA VAL A 524 15.92 51.31 -9.26
C VAL A 524 14.68 50.50 -8.87
N GLU A 525 14.81 49.18 -8.82
CA GLU A 525 13.80 48.27 -8.29
C GLU A 525 14.33 47.63 -7.01
N THR A 526 13.44 47.41 -6.03
CA THR A 526 13.81 46.74 -4.78
C THR A 526 12.75 45.71 -4.40
N ALA A 527 13.19 44.52 -4.01
CA ALA A 527 12.34 43.44 -3.54
C ALA A 527 12.80 42.99 -2.15
N LYS A 528 11.86 42.85 -1.22
CA LYS A 528 12.13 42.26 0.09
C LYS A 528 12.35 40.76 -0.10
N ILE A 529 13.41 40.23 0.48
CA ILE A 529 13.75 38.82 0.54
C ILE A 529 13.78 38.37 1.99
N TYR A 530 13.34 37.15 2.25
CA TYR A 530 13.61 36.47 3.50
C TYR A 530 14.54 35.29 3.24
N ILE A 531 15.66 35.23 3.94
CA ILE A 531 16.52 34.05 3.99
C ILE A 531 16.20 33.38 5.32
N ALA A 532 15.68 32.15 5.30
CA ALA A 532 15.67 31.30 6.47
C ALA A 532 16.75 30.24 6.30
N LYS A 533 17.54 30.07 7.36
CA LYS A 533 18.38 28.91 7.57
C LYS A 533 17.97 28.24 8.85
#